data_AF-A0A167C1X0-F1
#
_entry.id   AF-A0A167C1X0-F1
#
_cell.length_a   1.000
_cell.length_b   1.000
_cell.length_c   1.000
_cell.angle_alpha   90.00
_cell.angle_beta   90.00
_cell.angle_gamma   90.00
#
_symmetry.space_group_name_H-M   'P 1'
#
loop_
_entity.id
_entity.type
_entity.pdbx_description
1 polymer ?
#
loop_
_entity_poly.entity_id
_entity_poly.type
_entity_poly.pdbx_seq_one_letter_code
_entity_poly.pdbx_strand_id
1 'polypeptide(L)'
;MSGRNAARDGSSETSIVISGFPAVGKTWLASHGPQDYTVVDLDTANWPLETRGDDFFDKYVEMVRELAQKSRHIILVSSHQETRTALAKASVPYSLVYPSAHLKDEYVRRVENRGSGELASRINDNWTVIIDSVQDQKDCEHFVLTEGQYLGGIIFVIINRSRSNHNQKTF
;
A
#
# COMPACT_ATOMS: atom_id res chain seq x y z
N MET A 1 22.33 36.68 -26.81
CA MET A 1 20.98 36.27 -27.25
C MET A 1 21.15 35.04 -28.13
N SER A 2 20.41 33.94 -28.07
CA SER A 2 19.31 33.46 -27.24
C SER A 2 19.19 31.98 -27.61
N GLY A 3 19.63 31.07 -26.75
CA GLY A 3 19.32 29.65 -26.84
C GLY A 3 18.49 29.26 -25.63
N ARG A 4 17.17 29.44 -25.70
CA ARG A 4 16.24 28.96 -24.68
C ARG A 4 16.32 27.43 -24.69
N ASN A 5 16.94 26.86 -23.66
CA ASN A 5 16.70 25.46 -23.31
C ASN A 5 15.22 25.35 -22.98
N ALA A 6 14.51 24.58 -23.81
CA ALA A 6 13.14 24.19 -23.57
C ALA A 6 13.05 23.55 -22.18
N ALA A 7 12.08 24.02 -21.40
CA ALA A 7 11.77 23.50 -20.09
C ALA A 7 11.62 21.98 -20.17
N ARG A 8 12.31 21.26 -19.27
CA ARG A 8 12.03 19.86 -19.00
C ARG A 8 10.57 19.77 -18.58
N ASP A 9 9.81 18.93 -19.29
CA ASP A 9 8.45 18.55 -18.97
C ASP A 9 8.32 18.24 -17.47
N GLY A 10 7.46 19.00 -16.81
CA GLY A 10 7.33 19.08 -15.36
C GLY A 10 6.28 18.14 -14.80
N SER A 11 6.14 16.92 -15.32
CA SER A 11 5.40 15.89 -14.60
C SER A 11 6.22 15.49 -13.37
N SER A 12 5.88 16.03 -12.19
CA SER A 12 6.46 15.50 -10.95
C SER A 12 6.06 14.03 -10.84
N GLU A 13 7.04 13.13 -10.95
CA GLU A 13 6.78 11.70 -10.88
C GLU A 13 6.23 11.38 -9.48
N THR A 14 4.92 11.12 -9.44
CA THR A 14 4.16 11.03 -8.20
C THR A 14 4.55 9.81 -7.40
N SER A 15 4.64 9.97 -6.08
CA SER A 15 4.74 8.83 -5.17
C SER A 15 3.40 8.11 -5.07
N ILE A 16 3.47 6.84 -4.66
CA ILE A 16 2.33 5.92 -4.63
C ILE A 16 2.21 5.38 -3.22
N VAL A 17 1.02 5.47 -2.64
CA VAL A 17 0.69 4.82 -1.36
C VAL A 17 -0.04 3.52 -1.64
N ILE A 18 0.46 2.41 -1.07
CA ILE A 18 -0.09 1.06 -1.24
C ILE A 18 -0.41 0.50 0.14
N SER A 19 -1.70 0.37 0.44
CA SER A 19 -2.20 -0.39 1.59
C SER A 19 -2.28 -1.86 1.21
N GLY A 20 -1.51 -2.73 1.86
CA GLY A 20 -1.42 -4.13 1.47
C GLY A 20 -1.76 -5.10 2.59
N PHE A 21 -2.55 -6.12 2.25
CA PHE A 21 -2.95 -7.21 3.14
C PHE A 21 -1.73 -7.98 3.70
N PRO A 22 -1.82 -8.61 4.88
CA PRO A 22 -0.76 -9.48 5.38
C PRO A 22 -0.29 -10.50 4.33
N ALA A 23 1.01 -10.73 4.23
CA ALA A 23 1.60 -11.70 3.29
C ALA A 23 1.35 -11.49 1.77
N VAL A 24 0.96 -10.29 1.34
CA VAL A 24 0.94 -9.94 -0.11
C VAL A 24 2.33 -9.70 -0.70
N GLY A 25 3.39 -9.61 0.12
CA GLY A 25 4.78 -9.41 -0.32
C GLY A 25 5.32 -7.97 -0.15
N LYS A 26 4.76 -7.16 0.75
CA LYS A 26 5.24 -5.79 1.04
C LYS A 26 6.74 -5.72 1.38
N THR A 27 7.16 -6.47 2.39
CA THR A 27 8.57 -6.52 2.83
C THR A 27 9.52 -7.00 1.72
N TRP A 28 9.08 -7.94 0.89
CA TRP A 28 9.87 -8.36 -0.28
C TRP A 28 10.05 -7.21 -1.28
N LEU A 29 8.97 -6.47 -1.58
CA LEU A 29 9.02 -5.31 -2.48
C LEU A 29 9.90 -4.19 -1.93
N ALA A 30 9.93 -3.97 -0.61
CA ALA A 30 10.82 -2.99 -0.01
C ALA A 30 12.31 -3.25 -0.31
N SER A 31 12.68 -4.52 -0.51
CA SER A 31 14.07 -4.92 -0.81
C SER A 31 14.34 -5.16 -2.30
N HIS A 32 13.31 -5.43 -3.09
CA HIS A 32 13.42 -5.85 -4.51
C HIS A 32 12.60 -4.96 -5.45
N GLY A 33 12.25 -3.77 -4.99
CA GLY A 33 11.41 -2.83 -5.74
C GLY A 33 12.06 -2.36 -7.03
N PRO A 34 11.28 -1.68 -7.90
CA PRO A 34 11.82 -1.05 -9.10
C PRO A 34 12.96 -0.09 -8.75
N GLN A 35 14.09 -0.15 -9.47
CA GLN A 35 15.29 0.63 -9.14
C GLN A 35 15.08 2.15 -9.20
N ASP A 36 14.10 2.60 -9.97
CA ASP A 36 13.77 4.03 -10.11
C ASP A 36 12.88 4.55 -8.97
N TYR A 37 12.50 3.70 -8.00
CA TYR A 37 11.65 4.07 -6.87
C TYR A 37 12.33 3.81 -5.53
N THR A 38 12.19 4.76 -4.61
CA THR A 38 12.47 4.54 -3.19
C THR A 38 11.26 3.82 -2.58
N VAL A 39 11.43 2.56 -2.18
CA VAL A 39 10.36 1.80 -1.52
C VAL A 39 10.51 1.91 0.00
N VAL A 40 9.46 2.35 0.69
CA VAL A 40 9.44 2.54 2.14
C VAL A 40 8.38 1.62 2.74
N ASP A 41 8.81 0.68 3.60
CA ASP A 41 7.91 -0.20 4.35
C ASP A 41 7.48 0.46 5.66
N LEU A 42 6.29 1.05 5.65
CA LEU A 42 5.61 1.60 6.83
C LEU A 42 4.49 0.68 7.32
N ASP A 43 4.56 -0.65 7.11
CA ASP A 43 3.59 -1.55 7.74
C ASP A 43 3.59 -1.34 9.26
N THR A 44 2.41 -1.10 9.82
CA THR A 44 2.24 -0.85 11.25
C THR A 44 2.79 -2.00 12.12
N ALA A 45 2.91 -3.22 11.59
CA ALA A 45 3.57 -4.33 12.27
C ALA A 45 5.03 -4.03 12.70
N ASN A 46 5.66 -3.00 12.13
CA ASN A 46 6.98 -2.51 12.53
C ASN A 46 6.95 -1.69 13.85
N TRP A 47 5.76 -1.31 14.33
CA TRP A 47 5.54 -0.62 15.61
C TRP A 47 4.62 -1.46 16.51
N PRO A 48 5.15 -2.14 17.53
CA PRO A 48 4.35 -2.93 18.47
C PRO A 48 3.24 -2.12 19.12
N LEU A 49 2.09 -2.72 19.41
CA LEU A 49 0.90 -2.01 19.92
C LEU A 49 1.19 -1.24 21.21
N GLU A 50 1.99 -1.82 22.10
CA GLU A 50 2.42 -1.23 23.37
C GLU A 50 3.27 0.04 23.21
N THR A 51 3.81 0.28 22.01
CA THR A 51 4.60 1.48 21.69
C THR A 51 3.76 2.59 21.06
N ARG A 52 2.47 2.33 20.77
CA ARG A 52 1.57 3.27 20.10
C ARG A 52 0.82 4.10 21.14
N GLY A 53 1.04 5.41 21.14
CA GLY A 53 0.21 6.35 21.89
C GLY A 53 -1.12 6.66 21.17
N ASP A 54 -1.99 7.41 21.85
CA ASP A 54 -3.32 7.77 21.34
C ASP A 54 -3.29 8.53 20.00
N ASP A 55 -2.20 9.27 19.74
CA ASP A 55 -2.00 10.06 18.51
C ASP A 55 -1.20 9.32 17.42
N PHE A 56 -0.98 8.02 17.58
CA PHE A 56 -0.15 7.23 16.67
C PHE A 56 -0.62 7.34 15.21
N PHE A 57 -1.92 7.16 14.95
CA PHE A 57 -2.43 7.17 13.57
C PHE A 57 -2.41 8.56 12.94
N ASP A 58 -2.55 9.63 13.74
CA ASP A 58 -2.44 11.00 13.24
C ASP A 58 -0.98 11.29 12.84
N LYS A 59 0.01 10.95 13.67
CA LYS A 59 1.44 11.08 13.32
C LYS A 59 1.84 10.18 12.15
N TYR A 60 1.32 8.96 12.13
CA TYR A 60 1.61 7.98 11.08
C TYR A 60 1.09 8.45 9.72
N VAL A 61 -0.14 8.96 9.64
CA VAL A 61 -0.70 9.43 8.37
C VAL A 61 -0.01 10.70 7.88
N GLU A 62 0.45 11.56 8.79
CA GLU A 62 1.28 12.72 8.45
C GLU A 62 2.60 12.31 7.79
N MET A 63 3.31 11.33 8.36
CA MET A 63 4.51 10.77 7.75
C MET A 63 4.23 10.18 6.35
N VAL A 64 3.12 9.45 6.18
CA VAL A 64 2.72 8.91 4.87
C VAL A 64 2.48 10.05 3.88
N ARG A 65 1.78 11.12 4.30
CA ARG A 65 1.48 12.30 3.47
C ARG A 65 2.75 13.04 3.05
N GLU A 66 3.68 13.25 3.97
CA GLU A 66 4.98 13.87 3.67
C GLU A 66 5.78 13.06 2.65
N LEU A 67 5.83 11.73 2.81
CA LEU A 67 6.48 10.85 1.84
C LEU A 67 5.75 10.85 0.49
N ALA A 68 4.42 10.92 0.48
CA ALA A 68 3.62 10.98 -0.74
C ALA A 68 3.85 12.27 -1.55
N GLN A 69 4.29 13.36 -0.91
CA GLN A 69 4.69 14.60 -1.58
C GLN A 69 6.07 14.55 -2.21
N LYS A 70 6.91 13.56 -1.85
CA LYS A 70 8.19 13.34 -2.53
C LYS A 70 7.95 12.77 -3.93
N SER A 71 8.98 12.77 -4.76
CA SER A 71 8.92 12.12 -6.07
C SER A 71 9.39 10.67 -5.99
N ARG A 72 8.76 9.79 -6.78
CA ARG A 72 9.19 8.39 -6.97
C ARG A 72 9.36 7.58 -5.67
N HIS A 73 8.46 7.75 -4.70
CA HIS A 73 8.38 6.83 -3.56
C HIS A 73 7.24 5.82 -3.75
N ILE A 74 7.44 4.60 -3.28
CA ILE A 74 6.39 3.62 -3.06
C ILE A 74 6.28 3.42 -1.55
N ILE A 75 5.18 3.89 -0.97
CA ILE A 75 4.94 3.86 0.47
C ILE A 75 4.01 2.70 0.78
N LEU A 76 4.54 1.68 1.44
CA LEU A 76 3.80 0.48 1.80
C LEU A 76 3.22 0.65 3.20
N VAL A 77 1.91 0.52 3.33
CA VAL A 77 1.20 0.64 4.61
C VAL A 77 0.38 -0.62 4.88
N SER A 78 -0.02 -0.83 6.13
CA SER A 78 -0.89 -1.96 6.48
C SER A 78 -2.30 -1.77 5.91
N SER A 79 -3.02 -2.88 5.72
CA SER A 79 -4.43 -2.87 5.35
C SER A 79 -5.39 -2.89 6.53
N HIS A 80 -4.93 -2.66 7.76
CA HIS A 80 -5.83 -2.55 8.92
C HIS A 80 -6.87 -1.44 8.74
N GLN A 81 -8.05 -1.62 9.33
CA GLN A 81 -9.17 -0.68 9.20
C GLN A 81 -8.79 0.71 9.72
N GLU A 82 -8.05 0.79 10.81
CA GLU A 82 -7.57 2.03 11.42
C GLU A 82 -6.62 2.78 10.47
N THR A 83 -5.71 2.06 9.80
CA THR A 83 -4.83 2.65 8.77
C THR A 83 -5.65 3.23 7.62
N ARG A 84 -6.61 2.46 7.08
CA ARG A 84 -7.47 2.92 5.98
C ARG A 84 -8.35 4.11 6.38
N THR A 85 -8.86 4.10 7.61
CA THR A 85 -9.66 5.18 8.19
C THR A 85 -8.83 6.46 8.32
N ALA A 86 -7.60 6.36 8.82
CA ALA A 86 -6.69 7.49 8.93
C ALA A 86 -6.34 8.09 7.54
N LEU A 87 -6.03 7.24 6.55
CA LEU A 87 -5.77 7.67 5.17
C LEU A 87 -6.98 8.39 4.56
N ALA A 88 -8.18 7.83 4.72
CA ALA A 88 -9.42 8.42 4.22
C ALA A 88 -9.72 9.78 4.89
N LYS A 89 -9.62 9.86 6.23
CA LYS A 89 -9.78 11.10 6.99
C LYS A 89 -8.80 12.19 6.54
N ALA A 90 -7.57 11.81 6.22
CA ALA A 90 -6.54 12.71 5.70
C ALA A 90 -6.62 12.96 4.18
N SER A 91 -7.60 12.38 3.48
CA SER A 91 -7.74 12.44 2.02
C SER A 91 -6.47 12.03 1.27
N VAL A 92 -5.72 11.07 1.80
CA VAL A 92 -4.54 10.51 1.15
C VAL A 92 -4.98 9.43 0.17
N PRO A 93 -4.81 9.62 -1.15
CA PRO A 93 -5.19 8.61 -2.14
C PRO A 93 -4.25 7.40 -2.04
N TYR A 94 -4.80 6.19 -2.13
CA TYR A 94 -4.02 4.97 -2.04
C TYR A 94 -4.61 3.83 -2.89
N SER A 95 -3.74 2.89 -3.25
CA SER A 95 -4.12 1.58 -3.79
C SER A 95 -4.27 0.57 -2.66
N LEU A 96 -5.36 -0.20 -2.65
CA LEU A 96 -5.62 -1.26 -1.69
C LEU A 96 -5.41 -2.62 -2.36
N VAL A 97 -4.43 -3.38 -1.87
CA VAL A 97 -4.00 -4.66 -2.42
C VAL A 97 -4.30 -5.78 -1.45
N TYR A 98 -5.14 -6.74 -1.88
CA TYR A 98 -5.62 -7.83 -1.01
C TYR A 98 -5.98 -9.08 -1.84
N PRO A 99 -6.04 -10.26 -1.21
CA PRO A 99 -6.41 -11.48 -1.92
C PRO A 99 -7.89 -11.56 -2.30
N SER A 100 -8.17 -12.37 -3.33
CA SER A 100 -9.50 -12.87 -3.61
C SER A 100 -10.04 -13.66 -2.41
N ALA A 101 -11.35 -13.57 -2.15
CA ALA A 101 -12.01 -14.16 -0.97
C ALA A 101 -11.81 -15.68 -0.82
N HIS A 102 -11.58 -16.41 -1.93
CA HIS A 102 -11.38 -17.85 -1.91
C HIS A 102 -9.95 -18.30 -1.52
N LEU A 103 -9.01 -17.36 -1.33
CA LEU A 103 -7.59 -17.67 -1.08
C LEU A 103 -7.22 -17.77 0.41
N LYS A 104 -8.18 -18.11 1.27
CA LYS A 104 -7.99 -18.22 2.72
C LYS A 104 -6.79 -19.10 3.06
N ASP A 105 -6.82 -20.34 2.59
CA ASP A 105 -5.81 -21.34 2.94
C ASP A 105 -4.41 -20.95 2.43
N GLU A 106 -4.33 -20.31 1.27
CA GLU A 106 -3.06 -19.83 0.74
C GLU A 106 -2.46 -18.76 1.64
N TYR A 107 -3.25 -17.77 2.06
CA TYR A 107 -2.74 -16.67 2.87
C TYR A 107 -2.46 -17.08 4.31
N VAL A 108 -3.25 -17.98 4.88
CA VAL A 108 -2.92 -18.60 6.18
C VAL A 108 -1.56 -19.30 6.08
N ARG A 109 -1.35 -20.17 5.08
CA ARG A 109 -0.05 -20.85 4.87
C ARG A 109 1.10 -19.88 4.64
N ARG A 110 0.91 -18.81 3.86
CA ARG A 110 1.94 -17.78 3.65
C ARG A 110 2.37 -17.12 4.97
N VAL A 111 1.43 -16.86 5.87
CA VAL A 111 1.69 -16.26 7.19
C VAL A 111 2.34 -17.26 8.15
N GLU A 112 1.91 -18.52 8.15
CA GLU A 112 2.54 -19.61 8.92
C GLU A 112 4.00 -19.80 8.50
N ASN A 113 4.28 -19.84 7.20
CA ASN A 113 5.63 -19.97 6.66
C ASN A 113 6.55 -18.79 7.02
N ARG A 114 5.98 -17.63 7.36
CA ARG A 114 6.73 -16.47 7.88
C ARG A 114 7.08 -16.61 9.37
N GLY A 115 6.55 -17.62 10.05
CA GLY A 115 6.77 -17.86 11.48
C GLY A 115 5.82 -17.08 12.39
N SER A 116 4.70 -16.56 11.88
CA SER A 116 3.73 -15.79 12.66
C SER A 116 2.44 -16.58 12.91
N GLY A 117 2.52 -17.59 13.78
CA GLY A 117 1.37 -18.47 14.09
C GLY A 117 0.15 -17.73 14.64
N GLU A 118 0.36 -16.75 15.52
CA GLU A 118 -0.74 -15.96 16.08
C GLU A 118 -1.48 -15.14 15.00
N LEU A 119 -0.73 -14.51 14.09
CA LEU A 119 -1.34 -13.76 12.99
C LEU A 119 -2.08 -14.70 12.02
N ALA A 120 -1.52 -15.89 11.76
CA ALA A 120 -2.18 -16.91 10.94
C ALA A 120 -3.53 -17.32 11.55
N SER A 121 -3.57 -17.59 12.87
CA SER A 121 -4.83 -17.90 13.56
C SER A 121 -5.82 -16.75 13.48
N ARG A 122 -5.40 -15.51 13.76
CA ARG A 122 -6.29 -14.33 13.67
C ARG A 122 -6.87 -14.14 12.27
N ILE A 123 -6.06 -14.33 11.22
CA ILE A 123 -6.51 -14.26 9.83
C ILE A 123 -7.45 -15.41 9.51
N ASN A 124 -7.14 -16.63 9.94
CA ASN A 124 -8.01 -17.79 9.74
C ASN A 124 -9.38 -17.59 10.38
N ASP A 125 -9.41 -17.10 11.61
CA ASP A 125 -10.64 -17.00 12.40
C ASP A 125 -11.53 -15.84 11.94
N ASN A 126 -10.92 -14.78 11.39
CA ASN A 126 -11.62 -13.56 10.97
C ASN A 126 -11.62 -13.34 9.46
N TRP A 127 -11.25 -14.34 8.65
CA TRP A 127 -11.01 -14.19 7.21
C TRP A 127 -12.11 -13.42 6.48
N THR A 128 -13.35 -13.89 6.59
CA THR A 128 -14.51 -13.27 5.93
C THR A 128 -14.69 -11.83 6.35
N VAL A 129 -14.63 -11.55 7.65
CA VAL A 129 -14.78 -10.18 8.19
C VAL A 129 -13.69 -9.25 7.67
N ILE A 130 -12.44 -9.71 7.60
CA ILE A 130 -11.33 -8.89 7.10
C ILE A 130 -11.48 -8.66 5.59
N ILE A 131 -11.84 -9.68 4.83
CA ILE A 131 -12.05 -9.58 3.37
C ILE A 131 -13.22 -8.64 3.05
N ASP A 132 -14.36 -8.79 3.71
CA ASP A 132 -15.52 -7.92 3.52
C ASP A 132 -15.14 -6.47 3.85
N SER A 133 -14.41 -6.25 4.96
CA SER A 133 -13.92 -4.93 5.37
C SER A 133 -13.02 -4.25 4.31
N VAL A 134 -12.15 -5.00 3.63
CA VAL A 134 -11.31 -4.43 2.57
C VAL A 134 -12.08 -4.25 1.26
N GLN A 135 -13.04 -5.12 0.93
CA GLN A 135 -13.87 -5.00 -0.28
C GLN A 135 -14.84 -3.82 -0.20
N ASP A 136 -15.39 -3.56 0.99
CA ASP A 136 -16.32 -2.46 1.23
C ASP A 136 -15.66 -1.09 1.26
N GLN A 137 -14.33 -1.03 1.43
CA GLN A 137 -13.57 0.21 1.49
C GLN A 137 -13.81 1.08 0.25
N LYS A 138 -14.19 2.34 0.49
CA LYS A 138 -14.34 3.36 -0.55
C LYS A 138 -13.11 4.27 -0.62
N ASP A 139 -13.09 5.17 -1.60
CA ASP A 139 -12.06 6.19 -1.78
C ASP A 139 -10.62 5.64 -1.93
N CYS A 140 -10.52 4.44 -2.50
CA CYS A 140 -9.26 3.81 -2.87
C CYS A 140 -9.40 3.04 -4.18
N GLU A 141 -8.26 2.75 -4.80
CA GLU A 141 -8.23 1.87 -5.97
C GLU A 141 -7.97 0.42 -5.54
N HIS A 142 -8.85 -0.50 -5.95
CA HIS A 142 -8.78 -1.90 -5.55
C HIS A 142 -7.93 -2.72 -6.52
N PHE A 143 -7.00 -3.50 -5.97
CA PHE A 143 -6.20 -4.50 -6.68
C PHE A 143 -6.32 -5.86 -5.99
N VAL A 144 -7.12 -6.74 -6.59
CA VAL A 144 -7.41 -8.08 -6.05
C VAL A 144 -6.40 -9.07 -6.60
N LEU A 145 -5.66 -9.73 -5.72
CA LEU A 145 -4.71 -10.79 -6.08
C LEU A 145 -5.45 -12.12 -6.28
N THR A 146 -5.06 -12.85 -7.31
CA THR A 146 -5.48 -14.24 -7.58
C THR A 146 -4.41 -15.22 -7.11
N GLU A 147 -4.70 -16.52 -7.22
CA GLU A 147 -3.83 -17.60 -6.74
C GLU A 147 -2.37 -17.43 -7.21
N GLY A 148 -1.43 -17.56 -6.27
CA GLY A 148 0.00 -17.46 -6.55
C GLY A 148 0.52 -16.04 -6.85
N GLN A 149 -0.33 -15.02 -6.92
CA GLN A 149 0.10 -13.65 -7.17
C GLN A 149 0.62 -12.96 -5.89
N TYR A 150 1.55 -12.02 -6.09
CA TYR A 150 2.14 -11.17 -5.06
C TYR A 150 2.15 -9.73 -5.54
N LEU A 151 2.24 -8.78 -4.61
CA LEU A 151 2.34 -7.34 -4.88
C LEU A 151 3.45 -7.02 -5.89
N GLY A 152 4.61 -7.66 -5.76
CA GLY A 152 5.73 -7.47 -6.71
C GLY A 152 5.39 -7.83 -8.15
N GLY A 153 4.51 -8.82 -8.38
CA GLY A 153 4.08 -9.21 -9.72
C GLY A 153 3.15 -8.20 -10.39
N ILE A 154 2.49 -7.33 -9.61
CA ILE A 154 1.52 -6.34 -10.13
C ILE A 154 2.00 -4.90 -9.97
N ILE A 155 3.19 -4.66 -9.43
CA ILE A 155 3.63 -3.30 -9.06
C ILE A 155 3.64 -2.32 -10.24
N PHE A 156 4.04 -2.78 -11.43
CA PHE A 156 4.04 -1.94 -12.63
C PHE A 156 2.63 -1.61 -13.12
N VAL A 157 1.64 -2.48 -12.87
CA VAL A 157 0.24 -2.18 -13.15
C VAL A 157 -0.22 -1.01 -12.27
N ILE A 158 0.10 -1.05 -10.97
CA ILE A 158 -0.24 0.01 -10.01
C ILE A 158 0.45 1.34 -10.40
N ILE A 159 1.74 1.29 -10.76
CA ILE A 159 2.50 2.48 -11.20
C ILE A 159 1.86 3.12 -12.44
N ASN A 160 1.55 2.30 -13.46
CA ASN A 160 1.00 2.80 -14.71
C ASN A 160 -0.40 3.39 -14.54
N ARG A 161 -1.24 2.80 -13.68
CA ARG A 161 -2.56 3.37 -13.37
C ARG A 161 -2.47 4.69 -12.60
N SER A 162 -1.57 4.76 -11.62
CA SER A 162 -1.33 6.00 -10.86
C SER A 162 -0.94 7.17 -11.76
N ARG A 163 -0.09 6.92 -12.77
CA ARG A 163 0.29 7.92 -13.79
C ARG A 163 -0.88 8.33 -14.69
N SER A 164 -1.69 7.36 -15.12
CA SER A 164 -2.84 7.61 -16.01
C SER A 164 -3.91 8.49 -15.33
N ASN A 165 -4.15 8.26 -14.04
CA ASN A 165 -5.10 9.05 -13.25
C ASN A 165 -4.63 10.50 -13.03
N HIS A 166 -3.32 10.75 -13.04
CA HIS A 166 -2.77 12.10 -12.92
C HIS A 166 -2.97 12.91 -14.22
N ASN A 167 -2.76 12.27 -15.37
CA ASN A 167 -2.88 12.89 -16.68
C ASN A 167 -4.34 13.25 -17.07
N GLN A 168 -5.34 12.66 -16.41
CA GLN A 168 -6.76 13.00 -16.64
C GLN A 168 -7.26 14.19 -15.81
N LYS A 169 -6.52 14.65 -14.79
CA LYS A 169 -6.92 15.77 -13.92
C LYS A 169 -6.35 17.13 -14.35
N THR A 170 -5.60 17.17 -15.44
CA THR A 170 -5.06 18.39 -16.06
C THR A 170 -5.85 18.74 -17.31
N PHE A 171 -7.04 19.33 -17.14
CA PHE A 171 -7.80 20.03 -18.18
C PHE A 171 -8.53 21.23 -17.57
#